data_AF-A0A7N4PF14-F1
#
_entry.id   AF-A0A7N4PF14-F1
#
_cell.length_a   1.000
_cell.length_b   1.000
_cell.length_c   1.000
_cell.angle_alpha   90.00
_cell.angle_beta   90.00
_cell.angle_gamma   90.00
#
_symmetry.space_group_name_H-M   'P 1'
#
loop_
_entity.id
_entity.type
_entity.pdbx_description
1 polymer ?
#
loop_
_entity_poly.entity_id
_entity_poly.type
_entity_poly.pdbx_seq_one_letter_code
_entity_poly.pdbx_strand_id
1 'polypeptide(L)'
;MEPPRVVLVMGVSGSGKSTVGSLLATELGWKFYDADDYHPEENRKKMGKGIPLNDQDRIPWLCNLHDILLRNISSGQSVVLACSALKKIYRNILIRGEGATTQGYDEPGEKGFPELKPLVVYLNGSFEVISGRLAKRKGHFMPPELLQSQFDTLEPPSAPENFLSLNVDRSVSEIIYFIVDNIKIK
;
A
#
# COMPACT_ATOMS: atom_id res chain seq x y z
N MET A 1 -6.77 -2.59 22.13
CA MET A 1 -7.76 -2.26 21.08
C MET A 1 -8.03 -3.56 20.34
N GLU A 2 -8.96 -3.65 19.39
CA GLU A 2 -8.93 -4.84 18.51
C GLU A 2 -7.70 -4.75 17.60
N PRO A 3 -6.96 -5.85 17.38
CA PRO A 3 -5.81 -5.84 16.49
C PRO A 3 -6.25 -5.49 15.07
N PRO A 4 -5.40 -4.80 14.29
CA PRO A 4 -5.74 -4.47 12.91
C PRO A 4 -6.06 -5.73 12.12
N ARG A 5 -7.10 -5.67 11.28
CA ARG A 5 -7.51 -6.78 10.41
C ARG A 5 -6.96 -6.64 8.99
N VAL A 6 -6.44 -5.46 8.66
CA VAL A 6 -5.78 -5.13 7.40
C VAL A 6 -4.41 -4.55 7.69
N VAL A 7 -3.38 -5.03 7.01
CA VAL A 7 -2.06 -4.38 6.95
C VAL A 7 -1.83 -3.89 5.53
N LEU A 8 -1.62 -2.59 5.37
CA LEU A 8 -1.23 -1.97 4.10
C LEU A 8 0.28 -1.78 4.09
N VAL A 9 1.01 -2.56 3.28
CA VAL A 9 2.44 -2.38 3.06
C VAL A 9 2.65 -1.41 1.90
N MET A 10 3.05 -0.19 2.20
CA MET A 10 3.20 0.91 1.25
C MET A 10 4.65 1.40 1.07
N GLY A 11 4.85 2.19 0.03
CA GLY A 11 6.15 2.75 -0.35
C GLY A 11 6.36 2.76 -1.86
N VAL A 12 7.40 3.44 -2.32
CA VAL A 12 7.76 3.52 -3.74
C VAL A 12 8.10 2.14 -4.33
N SER A 13 8.04 2.00 -5.65
CA SER A 13 8.50 0.80 -6.35
C SER A 13 9.98 0.55 -6.05
N GLY A 14 10.34 -0.72 -5.84
CA GLY A 14 11.67 -1.11 -5.36
C GLY A 14 11.84 -1.11 -3.84
N SER A 15 10.87 -0.62 -3.05
CA SER A 15 10.96 -0.66 -1.57
C SER A 15 10.77 -2.05 -0.95
N GLY A 16 10.32 -3.05 -1.73
CA GLY A 16 10.16 -4.43 -1.26
C GLY A 16 8.77 -4.79 -0.75
N LYS A 17 7.74 -3.97 -1.04
CA LYS A 17 6.34 -4.19 -0.60
C LYS A 17 5.84 -5.62 -0.82
N SER A 18 5.95 -6.16 -2.03
CA SER A 18 5.44 -7.51 -2.36
C SER A 18 6.14 -8.60 -1.55
N THR A 19 7.46 -8.48 -1.38
CA THR A 19 8.27 -9.43 -0.59
C THR A 19 7.90 -9.37 0.88
N VAL A 20 7.88 -8.17 1.48
CA VAL A 20 7.50 -7.99 2.89
C VAL A 20 6.06 -8.42 3.11
N GLY A 21 5.13 -8.03 2.23
CA GLY A 21 3.71 -8.34 2.36
C GLY A 21 3.41 -9.83 2.25
N SER A 22 4.01 -10.55 1.29
CA SER A 22 3.80 -11.99 1.11
C SER A 22 4.35 -12.80 2.29
N LEU A 23 5.55 -12.46 2.77
CA LEU A 23 6.15 -13.13 3.93
C LEU A 23 5.40 -12.81 5.22
N LEU A 24 4.99 -11.55 5.42
CA LEU A 24 4.18 -11.15 6.58
C LEU A 24 2.85 -11.89 6.60
N ALA A 25 2.18 -12.01 5.45
CA ALA A 25 0.92 -12.75 5.37
C ALA A 25 1.11 -14.23 5.71
N THR A 26 2.22 -14.83 5.25
CA THR A 26 2.57 -16.22 5.59
C THR A 26 2.78 -16.38 7.09
N GLU A 27 3.54 -15.49 7.71
CA GLU A 27 3.82 -15.50 9.16
C GLU A 27 2.55 -15.32 10.01
N LEU A 28 1.62 -14.47 9.56
CA LEU A 28 0.36 -14.20 10.26
C LEU A 28 -0.76 -15.21 9.94
N GLY A 29 -0.59 -16.07 8.93
CA GLY A 29 -1.68 -16.90 8.39
C GLY A 29 -2.79 -16.09 7.72
N TRP A 30 -2.47 -14.92 7.16
CA TRP A 30 -3.42 -14.00 6.53
C TRP A 30 -3.42 -14.13 5.01
N LYS A 31 -4.43 -13.55 4.37
CA LYS A 31 -4.50 -13.49 2.90
C LYS A 31 -3.57 -12.39 2.39
N PHE A 32 -2.74 -12.69 1.39
CA PHE A 32 -1.92 -11.70 0.70
C PHE A 32 -2.57 -11.26 -0.62
N TYR A 33 -2.51 -9.96 -0.90
CA TYR A 33 -2.80 -9.38 -2.21
C TYR A 33 -1.68 -8.42 -2.62
N ASP A 34 -1.23 -8.54 -3.87
CA ASP A 34 -0.42 -7.51 -4.53
C ASP A 34 -1.34 -6.61 -5.35
N ALA A 35 -1.39 -5.32 -5.04
CA ALA A 35 -2.30 -4.38 -5.69
C ALA A 35 -2.02 -4.25 -7.19
N ASP A 36 -0.78 -4.47 -7.63
CA ASP A 36 -0.39 -4.36 -9.04
C ASP A 36 -1.13 -5.41 -9.91
N ASP A 37 -1.50 -6.57 -9.34
CA ASP A 37 -2.26 -7.64 -10.02
C ASP A 37 -3.69 -7.21 -10.39
N TYR A 38 -4.22 -6.20 -9.68
CA TYR A 38 -5.60 -5.72 -9.80
C TYR A 38 -5.74 -4.50 -10.71
N HIS A 39 -4.64 -4.03 -11.31
CA HIS A 39 -4.74 -2.95 -12.28
C HIS A 39 -5.60 -3.36 -13.49
N PRO A 40 -6.50 -2.49 -13.97
CA PRO A 40 -7.21 -2.73 -15.23
C PRO A 40 -6.23 -2.74 -16.40
N GLU A 41 -6.64 -3.33 -17.52
CA GLU A 41 -5.77 -3.54 -18.68
C GLU A 41 -5.23 -2.21 -19.24
N GLU A 42 -6.04 -1.16 -19.20
CA GLU A 42 -5.68 0.21 -19.60
C GLU A 42 -4.50 0.75 -18.79
N ASN A 43 -4.53 0.55 -17.47
CA ASN A 43 -3.44 1.00 -16.60
C ASN A 43 -2.15 0.23 -16.87
N ARG A 44 -2.24 -1.09 -17.06
CA ARG A 44 -1.08 -1.92 -17.41
C ARG A 44 -0.49 -1.50 -18.75
N LYS A 45 -1.33 -1.21 -19.76
CA LYS A 45 -0.88 -0.70 -21.07
C LYS A 45 -0.19 0.65 -20.95
N LYS A 46 -0.73 1.57 -20.14
CA LYS A 46 -0.16 2.91 -19.93
C LYS A 46 1.21 2.82 -19.24
N MET A 47 1.31 2.07 -18.15
CA MET A 47 2.58 1.83 -17.46
C MET A 47 3.58 1.04 -18.31
N GLY A 48 3.12 0.07 -19.11
CA GLY A 48 3.97 -0.68 -20.04
C GLY A 48 4.61 0.19 -21.13
N LYS A 49 4.03 1.37 -21.40
CA LYS A 49 4.61 2.40 -22.29
C LYS A 49 5.48 3.42 -21.55
N GLY A 50 5.74 3.20 -20.25
CA GLY A 50 6.47 4.15 -19.39
C GLY A 50 5.67 5.41 -19.04
N ILE A 51 4.36 5.44 -19.33
CA ILE A 51 3.51 6.59 -19.06
C ILE A 51 2.99 6.49 -17.62
N PRO A 52 3.20 7.49 -16.76
CA PRO A 52 2.70 7.46 -15.39
C PRO A 52 1.17 7.53 -15.37
N LEU A 53 0.57 6.81 -14.41
CA LEU A 53 -0.86 6.93 -14.13
C LEU A 53 -1.16 8.28 -13.48
N ASN A 54 -2.36 8.82 -13.69
CA ASN A 54 -2.91 9.98 -13.00
C ASN A 54 -3.95 9.54 -11.93
N ASP A 55 -4.67 10.49 -11.33
CA ASP A 55 -5.66 10.17 -10.30
C ASP A 55 -6.90 9.46 -10.88
N GLN A 56 -7.36 9.85 -12.07
CA GLN A 56 -8.51 9.22 -12.75
C GLN A 56 -8.24 7.76 -13.10
N ASP A 57 -6.99 7.42 -13.46
CA ASP A 57 -6.57 6.04 -13.71
C ASP A 57 -6.57 5.21 -12.41
N ARG A 58 -6.21 5.82 -11.27
CA ARG A 58 -5.99 5.11 -10.00
C ARG A 58 -7.27 4.94 -9.19
N ILE A 59 -8.20 5.88 -9.24
CA ILE A 59 -9.42 5.86 -8.40
C ILE A 59 -10.21 4.56 -8.58
N PRO A 60 -10.60 4.11 -9.80
CA PRO A 60 -11.38 2.88 -9.97
C PRO A 60 -10.64 1.63 -9.46
N TRP A 61 -9.32 1.60 -9.66
CA TRP A 61 -8.46 0.52 -9.16
C TRP A 61 -8.43 0.47 -7.63
N LEU A 62 -8.31 1.62 -6.96
CA LEU A 62 -8.31 1.72 -5.50
C LEU A 62 -9.68 1.36 -4.91
N CYS A 63 -10.79 1.77 -5.54
CA CYS A 63 -12.14 1.38 -5.12
C CYS A 63 -12.34 -0.14 -5.20
N ASN A 64 -11.91 -0.77 -6.30
CA ASN A 64 -11.97 -2.22 -6.44
C ASN A 64 -11.14 -2.93 -5.34
N LEU A 65 -9.96 -2.40 -5.00
CA LEU A 65 -9.17 -2.92 -3.89
C LEU A 65 -9.89 -2.78 -2.55
N HIS A 66 -10.52 -1.63 -2.27
CA HIS A 66 -11.35 -1.45 -1.08
C HIS A 66 -12.44 -2.53 -0.99
N ASP A 67 -13.17 -2.80 -2.07
CA ASP A 67 -14.22 -3.82 -2.09
C ASP A 67 -13.69 -5.24 -1.87
N ILE A 68 -12.48 -5.55 -2.36
CA ILE A 68 -11.81 -6.82 -2.09
C ILE A 68 -11.46 -6.95 -0.61
N LEU A 69 -10.87 -5.90 -0.02
CA LEU A 69 -10.51 -5.89 1.40
C LEU A 69 -11.76 -6.05 2.26
N LEU A 70 -12.81 -5.26 1.99
CA LEU A 70 -14.05 -5.26 2.75
C LEU A 70 -14.75 -6.62 2.73
N ARG A 71 -14.79 -7.30 1.57
CA ARG A 71 -15.34 -8.67 1.45
C ARG A 71 -14.56 -9.68 2.30
N ASN A 72 -13.22 -9.62 2.29
CA ASN A 72 -12.39 -10.50 3.11
C ASN A 72 -12.65 -10.26 4.60
N ILE A 73 -12.65 -9.00 5.04
CA ILE A 73 -12.91 -8.66 6.45
C ILE A 73 -14.31 -9.14 6.88
N SER A 74 -15.33 -8.89 6.05
CA SER A 74 -16.71 -9.34 6.31
C SER A 74 -16.83 -10.87 6.39
N SER A 75 -15.96 -11.61 5.70
CA SER A 75 -15.88 -13.07 5.78
C SER A 75 -15.04 -13.61 6.94
N GLY A 76 -14.52 -12.72 7.80
CA GLY A 76 -13.67 -13.12 8.93
C GLY A 76 -12.21 -13.38 8.55
N GLN A 77 -11.77 -13.03 7.34
CA GLN A 77 -10.40 -13.22 6.87
C GLN A 77 -9.60 -11.92 6.97
N SER A 78 -8.48 -11.93 7.71
CA SER A 78 -7.54 -10.80 7.76
C SER A 78 -6.63 -10.77 6.53
N VAL A 79 -6.15 -9.57 6.17
CA VAL A 79 -5.49 -9.31 4.88
C VAL A 79 -4.21 -8.49 5.01
N VAL A 80 -3.18 -8.84 4.24
CA VAL A 80 -2.03 -7.99 3.95
C VAL A 80 -2.10 -7.55 2.48
N LEU A 81 -2.09 -6.24 2.25
CA LEU A 81 -2.10 -5.63 0.91
C LEU A 81 -0.76 -4.94 0.66
N ALA A 82 -0.04 -5.35 -0.38
CA ALA A 82 1.05 -4.55 -0.93
C ALA A 82 0.48 -3.53 -1.93
N CYS A 83 0.57 -2.23 -1.64
CA CYS A 83 0.08 -1.18 -2.55
C CYS A 83 0.93 0.08 -2.39
N SER A 84 1.26 0.76 -3.50
CA SER A 84 2.08 1.98 -3.44
C SER A 84 1.45 3.06 -2.54
N ALA A 85 0.14 3.29 -2.68
CA ALA A 85 -0.71 4.17 -1.85
C ALA A 85 -0.03 5.50 -1.46
N LEU A 86 0.65 6.12 -2.44
CA LEU A 86 1.61 7.20 -2.21
C LEU A 86 0.99 8.48 -1.68
N LYS A 87 -0.23 8.83 -2.11
CA LYS A 87 -0.97 10.01 -1.63
C LYS A 87 -1.94 9.65 -0.49
N LYS A 88 -2.22 10.60 0.40
CA LYS A 88 -3.23 10.47 1.47
C LYS A 88 -4.62 10.16 0.89
N ILE A 89 -5.01 10.78 -0.23
CA ILE A 89 -6.26 10.44 -0.94
C ILE A 89 -6.35 8.95 -1.28
N TYR A 90 -5.25 8.34 -1.75
CA TYR A 90 -5.29 6.93 -2.15
C TYR A 90 -5.50 6.02 -0.95
N ARG A 91 -4.89 6.36 0.19
CA ARG A 91 -5.11 5.65 1.45
C ARG A 91 -6.54 5.82 1.96
N ASN A 92 -7.11 7.03 1.83
CA ASN A 92 -8.51 7.28 2.17
C ASN A 92 -9.49 6.48 1.28
N ILE A 93 -9.23 6.35 -0.02
CA ILE A 93 -10.04 5.50 -0.91
C ILE A 93 -9.94 4.03 -0.49
N LEU A 94 -8.75 3.52 -0.15
CA LEU A 94 -8.63 2.16 0.38
C LEU A 94 -9.43 1.97 1.67
N ILE A 95 -9.56 3.02 2.50
CA ILE A 95 -10.27 2.98 3.78
C ILE A 95 -11.79 3.06 3.62
N ARG A 96 -12.31 3.95 2.75
CA ARG A 96 -13.74 4.30 2.66
C ARG A 96 -14.41 3.98 1.31
N GLY A 97 -13.65 3.48 0.34
CA GLY A 97 -14.14 3.22 -1.01
C GLY A 97 -14.47 4.51 -1.77
N GLU A 98 -15.47 4.43 -2.66
CA GLU A 98 -15.91 5.56 -3.50
C GLU A 98 -16.33 6.79 -2.70
N GLY A 99 -16.81 6.64 -1.46
CA GLY A 99 -17.18 7.75 -0.58
C GLY A 99 -16.02 8.72 -0.27
N ALA A 100 -14.76 8.28 -0.40
CA ALA A 100 -13.59 9.15 -0.26
C ALA A 100 -13.33 10.07 -1.46
N THR A 101 -14.02 9.86 -2.59
CA THR A 101 -13.80 10.63 -3.83
C THR A 101 -14.64 11.91 -3.89
N THR A 102 -15.71 11.97 -3.09
CA THR A 102 -16.70 13.06 -3.10
C THR A 102 -16.64 13.96 -1.86
N GLN A 103 -15.99 13.50 -0.78
CA GLN A 103 -15.89 14.22 0.50
C GLN A 103 -14.47 14.78 0.73
N GLY A 104 -14.37 15.86 1.52
CA GLY A 104 -13.08 16.41 1.90
C GLY A 104 -12.23 15.40 2.68
N TYR A 105 -10.91 15.40 2.47
CA TYR A 105 -9.98 14.41 3.03
C TYR A 105 -10.05 14.21 4.54
N ASP A 106 -10.46 15.25 5.27
CA ASP A 106 -10.49 15.30 6.73
C ASP A 106 -11.93 15.26 7.27
N GLU A 107 -12.94 15.13 6.40
CA GLU A 107 -14.32 15.01 6.83
C GLU A 107 -14.58 13.60 7.38
N PRO A 108 -15.37 13.45 8.45
CA PRO A 108 -15.81 12.14 8.91
C PRO A 108 -16.59 11.44 7.79
N GLY A 109 -16.33 10.15 7.56
CA GLY A 109 -17.08 9.38 6.56
C GLY A 109 -18.59 9.40 6.85
N GLU A 110 -19.39 9.29 5.80
CA GLU A 110 -20.85 9.18 5.95
C GLU A 110 -21.24 8.04 6.90
N LYS A 111 -22.09 8.35 7.88
CA LYS A 111 -22.57 7.37 8.86
C LYS A 111 -23.22 6.17 8.15
N GLY A 112 -22.68 4.97 8.37
CA GLY A 112 -23.25 3.72 7.87
C GLY A 112 -22.45 3.05 6.76
N PHE A 113 -21.41 3.70 6.23
CA PHE A 113 -20.47 3.04 5.32
C PHE A 113 -19.36 2.32 6.11
N PRO A 114 -18.98 1.10 5.70
CA PRO A 114 -17.95 0.35 6.40
C PRO A 114 -16.56 0.95 6.13
N GLU A 115 -15.93 1.46 7.19
CA GLU A 115 -14.55 1.97 7.13
C GLU A 115 -13.56 0.89 7.56
N LEU A 116 -12.52 0.67 6.75
CA LEU A 116 -11.39 -0.17 7.14
C LEU A 116 -10.47 0.57 8.12
N LYS A 117 -9.85 -0.15 9.05
CA LYS A 117 -8.87 0.42 9.98
C LYS A 117 -7.51 -0.24 9.78
N PRO A 118 -6.81 0.03 8.66
CA PRO A 118 -5.56 -0.63 8.37
C PRO A 118 -4.44 -0.16 9.30
N LEU A 119 -3.48 -1.05 9.56
CA LEU A 119 -2.13 -0.65 9.95
C LEU A 119 -1.34 -0.34 8.67
N VAL A 120 -0.91 0.91 8.50
CA VAL A 120 -0.10 1.35 7.35
C VAL A 120 1.38 1.13 7.66
N VAL A 121 1.98 0.13 7.04
CA VAL A 121 3.42 -0.11 7.10
C VAL A 121 4.09 0.62 5.93
N TYR A 122 4.71 1.76 6.22
CA TYR A 122 5.48 2.52 5.23
C TYR A 122 6.93 2.05 5.19
N LEU A 123 7.30 1.41 4.09
CA LEU A 123 8.68 1.05 3.77
C LEU A 123 9.38 2.26 3.15
N ASN A 124 10.17 2.97 3.96
CA ASN A 124 10.89 4.18 3.58
C ASN A 124 12.35 3.90 3.23
N GLY A 125 12.92 4.71 2.34
CA GLY A 125 14.34 4.65 1.97
C GLY A 125 14.70 5.86 1.13
N SER A 126 15.99 6.22 1.10
CA SER A 126 16.45 7.31 0.22
C SER A 126 16.32 6.91 -1.24
N PHE A 127 16.28 7.91 -2.13
CA PHE A 127 16.25 7.68 -3.57
C PHE A 127 17.42 6.80 -4.02
N GLU A 128 18.63 7.05 -3.50
CA GLU A 128 19.85 6.34 -3.84
C GLU A 128 19.77 4.86 -3.44
N VAL A 129 19.25 4.57 -2.24
CA VAL A 129 19.06 3.19 -1.77
C VAL A 129 18.07 2.45 -2.66
N ILE A 130 16.91 3.04 -2.96
CA ILE A 130 15.87 2.41 -3.78
C ILE A 130 16.33 2.23 -5.23
N SER A 131 16.94 3.26 -5.81
CA SER A 131 17.51 3.23 -7.15
C SER A 131 18.59 2.15 -7.27
N GLY A 132 19.49 2.06 -6.29
CA GLY A 132 20.52 1.02 -6.23
C GLY A 132 19.96 -0.40 -6.14
N ARG A 133 18.83 -0.60 -5.44
CA ARG A 133 18.11 -1.90 -5.41
C ARG A 133 17.50 -2.25 -6.76
N LEU A 134 16.85 -1.28 -7.41
CA LEU A 134 16.24 -1.47 -8.72
C LEU A 134 17.28 -1.79 -9.80
N ALA A 135 18.43 -1.10 -9.79
CA ALA A 135 19.52 -1.32 -10.75
C ALA A 135 20.11 -2.75 -10.68
N LYS A 136 20.07 -3.39 -9.50
CA LYS A 136 20.54 -4.78 -9.30
C LYS A 136 19.51 -5.84 -9.74
N ARG A 137 18.24 -5.47 -9.95
CA ARG A 137 17.18 -6.40 -10.31
C ARG A 137 17.25 -6.72 -11.80
N LYS A 138 17.61 -7.95 -12.15
CA LYS A 138 17.56 -8.43 -13.54
C LYS A 138 16.10 -8.53 -14.01
N GLY A 139 15.80 -8.01 -15.21
CA GLY A 139 14.52 -8.24 -15.89
C GLY A 139 13.40 -7.21 -15.66
N HIS A 140 13.59 -6.23 -14.77
CA HIS A 140 12.62 -5.14 -14.56
C HIS A 140 13.35 -3.81 -14.45
N PHE A 141 13.71 -3.22 -15.59
CA PHE A 141 14.25 -1.86 -15.61
C PHE A 141 13.11 -0.87 -15.35
N MET A 142 13.17 -0.15 -14.23
CA MET A 142 12.31 1.00 -14.00
C MET A 142 13.09 2.26 -14.36
N PRO A 143 12.61 3.09 -15.30
CA PRO A 143 13.27 4.34 -15.63
C PRO A 143 13.48 5.21 -14.37
N PRO A 144 14.66 5.81 -14.17
CA PRO A 144 14.93 6.69 -13.02
C PRO A 144 13.90 7.81 -12.86
N GLU A 145 13.39 8.33 -13.97
CA GLU A 145 12.37 9.39 -14.00
C GLU A 145 11.04 8.90 -13.39
N LEU A 146 10.70 7.63 -13.60
CA LEU A 146 9.52 7.03 -13.01
C LEU A 146 9.70 6.85 -11.50
N LEU A 147 10.90 6.49 -11.03
CA LEU A 147 11.20 6.46 -9.60
C LEU A 147 11.09 7.86 -8.99
N GLN A 148 11.69 8.86 -9.64
CA GLN A 148 11.64 10.25 -9.18
C GLN A 148 10.20 10.73 -9.05
N SER A 149 9.35 10.47 -10.05
CA SER A 149 7.93 10.83 -10.00
C SER A 149 7.18 10.20 -8.82
N GLN A 150 7.59 9.01 -8.37
CA GLN A 150 6.98 8.39 -7.18
C GLN A 150 7.43 9.03 -5.88
N PHE A 151 8.69 9.45 -5.78
CA PHE A 151 9.16 10.25 -4.65
C PHE A 151 8.49 11.62 -4.62
N ASP A 152 8.30 12.27 -5.77
CA ASP A 152 7.60 13.56 -5.88
C ASP A 152 6.11 13.43 -5.51
N THR A 153 5.50 12.25 -5.76
CA THR A 153 4.09 11.95 -5.43
C THR A 153 3.91 11.48 -3.98
N LEU A 154 4.98 11.07 -3.30
CA LEU A 154 4.90 10.44 -1.99
C LEU A 154 4.51 11.48 -0.92
N GLU A 155 3.38 11.23 -0.28
CA GLU A 155 2.91 11.89 0.92
C GLU A 155 3.03 10.87 2.08
N PRO A 156 4.12 10.91 2.88
CA PRO A 156 4.33 9.95 3.96
C PRO A 156 3.13 9.90 4.91
N PRO A 157 2.73 8.72 5.42
CA PRO A 157 1.66 8.65 6.39
C PRO A 157 2.05 9.38 7.66
N SER A 158 1.06 10.05 8.26
CA SER A 158 1.22 10.84 9.48
C SER A 158 -0.02 10.73 10.35
N ALA A 159 0.06 11.13 11.62
CA ALA A 159 -1.09 11.12 12.50
C ALA A 159 -2.23 11.97 11.89
N PRO A 160 -3.50 11.51 11.94
CA PRO A 160 -4.02 10.43 12.79
C PRO A 160 -3.99 9.02 12.18
N GLU A 161 -3.32 8.80 11.05
CA GLU A 161 -3.20 7.46 10.46
C GLU A 161 -2.52 6.49 11.44
N ASN A 162 -2.98 5.24 11.50
CA ASN A 162 -2.30 4.19 12.27
C ASN A 162 -1.16 3.62 11.42
N PHE A 163 0.06 4.14 11.60
CA PHE A 163 1.20 3.78 10.75
C PHE A 163 2.45 3.31 11.51
N LEU A 164 3.29 2.54 10.82
CA LEU A 164 4.67 2.22 11.18
C LEU A 164 5.58 2.61 10.03
N SER A 165 6.61 3.38 10.31
CA SER A 165 7.62 3.75 9.32
C SER A 165 8.87 2.89 9.53
N LEU A 166 9.20 2.05 8.55
CA LEU A 166 10.31 1.10 8.62
C LEU A 166 11.28 1.37 7.48
N ASN A 167 12.55 1.57 7.84
CA ASN A 167 13.61 1.79 6.85
C ASN A 167 13.94 0.47 6.13
N VAL A 168 13.97 0.53 4.81
CA VAL A 168 14.24 -0.60 3.92
C VAL A 168 15.63 -1.21 4.09
N ASP A 169 16.59 -0.48 4.68
CA ASP A 169 17.97 -0.96 4.96
C ASP A 169 18.03 -2.06 6.02
N ARG A 170 16.96 -2.22 6.81
CA ARG A 170 16.78 -3.38 7.67
C ARG A 170 16.61 -4.64 6.83
N SER A 171 17.00 -5.78 7.39
CA SER A 171 16.69 -7.07 6.77
C SER A 171 15.17 -7.29 6.73
N VAL A 172 14.71 -8.06 5.74
CA VAL A 172 13.28 -8.40 5.60
C VAL A 172 12.76 -9.10 6.87
N SER A 173 13.57 -9.96 7.49
CA SER A 173 13.23 -10.66 8.72
C SER A 173 13.02 -9.70 9.89
N GLU A 174 13.87 -8.67 10.05
CA GLU A 174 13.69 -7.64 11.07
C GLU A 174 12.40 -6.84 10.82
N ILE A 175 12.15 -6.44 9.57
CA ILE A 175 10.93 -5.72 9.19
C ILE A 175 9.68 -6.52 9.59
N ILE A 176 9.63 -7.82 9.23
CA ILE A 176 8.51 -8.70 9.58
C ILE A 176 8.35 -8.81 11.10
N TYR A 177 9.45 -9.05 11.82
CA TYR A 177 9.45 -9.15 13.28
C TYR A 177 8.81 -7.91 13.93
N PHE A 178 9.25 -6.71 13.54
CA PHE A 178 8.72 -5.45 14.06
C PHE A 178 7.22 -5.27 13.78
N ILE A 179 6.75 -5.68 12.59
CA ILE A 179 5.33 -5.58 12.24
C ILE A 179 4.50 -6.55 13.08
N VAL A 180 4.92 -7.81 13.18
CA VAL A 180 4.22 -8.85 13.96
C VAL A 180 4.15 -8.49 15.44
N ASP A 181 5.27 -8.02 16.01
CA ASP A 181 5.33 -7.56 17.40
C ASP A 181 4.34 -6.41 17.65
N ASN A 182 4.28 -5.43 16.75
CA ASN A 182 3.32 -4.32 16.87
C ASN A 182 1.85 -4.75 16.77
N ILE A 183 1.55 -5.76 15.95
CA ILE A 183 0.20 -6.31 15.82
C ILE A 183 -0.20 -7.06 17.10
N LYS A 184 0.73 -7.79 17.72
CA LYS A 184 0.48 -8.61 18.94
C LYS A 184 0.34 -7.78 20.21
N ILE A 185 0.98 -6.62 20.29
CA ILE A 185 0.95 -5.74 21.47
C ILE A 185 -0.33 -4.89 21.55
N LYS A 186 -1.06 -4.73 20.43
CA LYS A 186 -2.25 -3.87 20.33
C LYS A 186 -3.57 -4.61 20.57
#